data_AF-A0A5Q4DW80-F1
#
_entry.id   AF-A0A5Q4DW80-F1
#
_cell.length_a   1.000
_cell.length_b   1.000
_cell.length_c   1.000
_cell.angle_alpha   90.00
_cell.angle_beta   90.00
_cell.angle_gamma   90.00
#
_symmetry.space_group_name_H-M   'P 1'
#
loop_
_entity.id
_entity.type
_entity.pdbx_description
1 polymer ?
#
loop_
_entity_poly.entity_id
_entity_poly.type
_entity_poly.pdbx_seq_one_letter_code
_entity_poly.pdbx_strand_id
1 'polypeptide(L)'
;MIDDLSPFLDAEKRRDIVQRLNNKDSEQSLGAEAELSIAWSLRKFDLEIEPVWWKPPKCPDLYVEGVIDDIPLVIEVTAFADAAVSGEDVMDHCAQALIALVNAEQKRFGEHLYFHFAETRNYQRGRNERRIAAPKDYTPSEVTRQRIVSWINSKSLEKQRLRIEDAGLIVEVEIKPYKQIRYHNYHVSRPPRTYSDTRNPLYRRLVEKSKQLRDTPSGVLRTIFLIEAGSRFLAEVNNAHRLGGERYSTARQIIQKFIQDQSDKVDSVVVLVPTMPALRRGIGPDSKRKSTWQVAIFTNDNSVKNSLSAALEVITSALPGPRLDGFNARSLIRQKAMNYDARGWYLSWRWSMKNGNCTYRMSARAFQDFLAQRIDEKQFRHFVGVEENGPSIGRLLEQGYTIQNICFESGGTDEDDDYVVFEFALDAAASPFR
;
A
#
# COMPACT_ATOMS: atom_id res chain seq x y z
N MET A 1 -15.77 9.26 -1.83
CA MET A 1 -15.53 8.30 -2.95
C MET A 1 -16.67 7.33 -3.17
N ILE A 2 -16.89 6.31 -2.30
CA ILE A 2 -17.98 5.32 -2.50
C ILE A 2 -19.36 6.01 -2.62
N ASP A 3 -19.64 6.96 -1.74
CA ASP A 3 -20.92 7.67 -1.75
C ASP A 3 -21.08 8.54 -3.00
N ASP A 4 -20.01 9.20 -3.45
CA ASP A 4 -20.00 9.99 -4.69
C ASP A 4 -20.22 9.14 -5.94
N LEU A 5 -19.79 7.88 -5.90
CA LEU A 5 -19.99 6.91 -6.98
C LEU A 5 -21.30 6.13 -6.87
N SER A 6 -22.11 6.38 -5.83
CA SER A 6 -23.41 5.72 -5.67
C SER A 6 -24.35 5.83 -6.88
N PRO A 7 -24.33 6.90 -7.71
CA PRO A 7 -25.12 6.93 -8.94
C PRO A 7 -24.71 5.90 -10.00
N PHE A 8 -23.46 5.41 -9.95
CA PHE A 8 -22.87 4.50 -10.92
C PHE A 8 -22.76 3.05 -10.39
N LEU A 9 -23.02 2.84 -9.10
CA LEU A 9 -22.84 1.56 -8.42
C LEU A 9 -24.19 1.00 -8.00
N ASP A 10 -24.49 -0.22 -8.42
CA ASP A 10 -25.60 -0.97 -7.82
C ASP A 10 -25.27 -1.44 -6.38
N ALA A 11 -26.28 -1.96 -5.69
CA ALA A 11 -26.14 -2.42 -4.31
C ALA A 11 -25.26 -3.67 -4.16
N GLU A 12 -25.12 -4.49 -5.21
CA GLU A 12 -24.27 -5.68 -5.18
C GLU A 12 -22.80 -5.29 -5.33
N LYS A 13 -22.48 -4.51 -6.36
CA LYS A 13 -21.13 -3.99 -6.62
C LYS A 13 -20.62 -3.11 -5.48
N ARG A 14 -21.47 -2.26 -4.90
CA ARG A 14 -21.10 -1.47 -3.72
C ARG A 14 -20.69 -2.38 -2.56
N ARG A 15 -21.40 -3.49 -2.32
CA ARG A 15 -21.05 -4.46 -1.27
C ARG A 15 -19.78 -5.21 -1.59
N ASP A 16 -19.56 -5.61 -2.85
CA ASP A 16 -18.33 -6.26 -3.30
C ASP A 16 -17.10 -5.37 -3.05
N ILE A 17 -17.14 -4.11 -3.50
CA ILE A 17 -16.04 -3.15 -3.30
C ILE A 17 -15.75 -2.99 -1.81
N VAL A 18 -16.77 -2.79 -0.97
CA VAL A 18 -16.60 -2.66 0.49
C VAL A 18 -16.01 -3.93 1.10
N GLN A 19 -16.45 -5.11 0.67
CA GLN A 19 -15.90 -6.39 1.14
C GLN A 19 -14.42 -6.54 0.77
N ARG A 20 -14.04 -6.18 -0.46
CA ARG A 20 -12.65 -6.22 -0.92
C ARG A 20 -11.77 -5.21 -0.22
N LEU A 21 -12.25 -3.98 0.01
CA LEU A 21 -11.52 -2.96 0.78
C LEU A 21 -11.19 -3.44 2.20
N ASN A 22 -12.13 -4.14 2.83
CA ASN A 22 -11.94 -4.74 4.17
C ASN A 22 -11.20 -6.10 4.14
N ASN A 23 -10.68 -6.52 2.99
CA ASN A 23 -9.98 -7.79 2.87
C ASN A 23 -8.59 -7.71 3.54
N LYS A 24 -8.19 -8.81 4.18
CA LYS A 24 -6.86 -8.94 4.81
C LYS A 24 -5.75 -9.13 3.78
N ASP A 25 -6.10 -9.61 2.59
CA ASP A 25 -5.19 -9.67 1.45
C ASP A 25 -4.98 -8.25 0.90
N SER A 26 -3.75 -7.77 1.04
CA SER A 26 -3.33 -6.47 0.56
C SER A 26 -3.53 -6.28 -0.95
N GLU A 27 -3.38 -7.32 -1.78
CA GLU A 27 -3.60 -7.16 -3.22
C GLU A 27 -5.08 -6.94 -3.55
N GLN A 28 -5.97 -7.57 -2.80
CA GLN A 28 -7.42 -7.40 -2.96
C GLN A 28 -7.88 -6.03 -2.47
N SER A 29 -7.42 -5.63 -1.27
CA SER A 29 -7.77 -4.33 -0.67
C SER A 29 -7.22 -3.16 -1.48
N LEU A 30 -5.91 -3.16 -1.80
CA LEU A 30 -5.30 -2.11 -2.62
C LEU A 30 -5.81 -2.13 -4.06
N GLY A 31 -6.15 -3.31 -4.60
CA GLY A 31 -6.80 -3.43 -5.90
C GLY A 31 -8.17 -2.76 -5.93
N ALA A 32 -9.00 -2.97 -4.90
CA ALA A 32 -10.29 -2.31 -4.76
C ALA A 32 -10.19 -0.81 -4.52
N GLU A 33 -9.22 -0.37 -3.71
CA GLU A 33 -8.95 1.05 -3.48
C GLU A 33 -8.58 1.75 -4.79
N ALA A 34 -7.75 1.11 -5.62
CA ALA A 34 -7.38 1.68 -6.89
C ALA A 34 -8.51 1.68 -7.93
N GLU A 35 -9.29 0.61 -8.01
CA GLU A 35 -10.49 0.56 -8.86
C GLU A 35 -11.44 1.70 -8.50
N LEU A 36 -11.71 1.87 -7.21
CA LEU A 36 -12.53 2.95 -6.66
C LEU A 36 -11.94 4.33 -6.99
N SER A 37 -10.63 4.51 -6.82
CA SER A 37 -9.96 5.80 -7.05
C SER A 37 -9.97 6.19 -8.53
N ILE A 38 -9.71 5.23 -9.43
CA ILE A 38 -9.76 5.46 -10.88
C ILE A 38 -11.20 5.77 -11.31
N ALA A 39 -12.18 4.97 -10.89
CA ALA A 39 -13.59 5.25 -11.18
C ALA A 39 -13.99 6.65 -10.66
N TRP A 40 -13.59 6.99 -9.44
CA TRP A 40 -13.89 8.29 -8.85
C TRP A 40 -13.23 9.44 -9.63
N SER A 41 -12.01 9.27 -10.12
CA SER A 41 -11.34 10.27 -10.97
C SER A 41 -12.06 10.50 -12.30
N LEU A 42 -12.80 9.49 -12.78
CA LEU A 42 -13.53 9.49 -14.05
C LEU A 42 -15.00 9.91 -13.91
N ARG A 43 -15.51 10.15 -12.70
CA ARG A 43 -16.94 10.43 -12.44
C ARG A 43 -17.56 11.64 -13.14
N LYS A 44 -16.73 12.51 -13.73
CA LYS A 44 -17.17 13.71 -14.46
C LYS A 44 -17.40 13.44 -15.95
N PHE A 45 -16.99 12.27 -16.42
CA PHE A 45 -17.16 11.80 -17.79
C PHE A 45 -18.38 10.88 -17.88
N ASP A 46 -18.70 10.43 -19.09
CA ASP A 46 -19.73 9.42 -19.29
C ASP A 46 -19.16 8.05 -18.90
N LEU A 47 -19.27 7.72 -17.61
CA LEU A 47 -18.67 6.57 -16.96
C LEU A 47 -19.72 5.47 -16.72
N GLU A 48 -19.39 4.26 -17.12
CA GLU A 48 -20.07 3.04 -16.70
C GLU A 48 -19.11 2.16 -15.90
N ILE A 49 -19.56 1.65 -14.76
CA ILE A 49 -18.84 0.67 -13.93
C ILE A 49 -19.43 -0.71 -14.22
N GLU A 50 -18.59 -1.67 -14.59
CA GLU A 50 -19.01 -3.00 -15.05
C GLU A 50 -20.12 -2.93 -16.12
N PRO A 51 -19.82 -2.40 -17.33
CA PRO A 51 -20.82 -2.15 -18.38
C PRO A 51 -21.68 -3.39 -18.67
N VAL A 52 -22.98 -3.31 -18.36
CA VAL A 52 -23.91 -4.45 -18.41
C VAL A 52 -24.14 -4.99 -19.82
N TRP A 53 -23.89 -4.17 -20.84
CA TRP A 53 -23.97 -4.56 -22.25
C TRP A 53 -22.76 -5.39 -22.70
N TRP A 54 -21.73 -5.51 -21.86
CA TRP A 54 -20.58 -6.37 -22.12
C TRP A 54 -20.98 -7.85 -22.02
N LYS A 55 -20.56 -8.65 -23.00
CA LYS A 55 -20.96 -10.06 -23.04
C LYS A 55 -20.30 -10.84 -21.88
N PRO A 56 -21.07 -11.55 -21.04
CA PRO A 56 -20.51 -12.47 -20.04
C PRO A 56 -19.62 -13.54 -20.70
N PRO A 57 -18.62 -14.12 -20.00
CA PRO A 57 -18.55 -14.22 -18.53
C PRO A 57 -17.59 -13.22 -17.85
N LYS A 58 -16.93 -12.32 -18.57
CA LYS A 58 -15.95 -11.38 -18.00
C LYS A 58 -16.18 -9.97 -18.52
N CYS A 59 -16.51 -9.07 -17.61
CA CYS A 59 -16.74 -7.65 -17.87
C CYS A 59 -15.49 -6.86 -17.46
N PRO A 60 -15.06 -5.84 -18.22
CA PRO A 60 -14.05 -4.90 -17.77
C PRO A 60 -14.56 -4.12 -16.56
N ASP A 61 -13.62 -3.58 -15.76
CA ASP A 61 -13.99 -2.81 -14.58
C ASP A 61 -14.74 -1.53 -14.95
N LEU A 62 -14.29 -0.81 -16.00
CA LEU A 62 -14.87 0.48 -16.39
C LEU A 62 -14.96 0.65 -17.92
N TYR A 63 -15.98 1.38 -18.35
CA TYR A 63 -16.11 1.97 -19.68
C TYR A 63 -16.30 3.47 -19.54
N VAL A 64 -15.62 4.28 -20.36
CA VAL A 64 -15.73 5.73 -20.26
C VAL A 64 -15.60 6.42 -21.62
N GLU A 65 -16.49 7.37 -21.90
CA GLU A 65 -16.41 8.26 -23.06
C GLU A 65 -16.01 9.69 -22.66
N GLY A 66 -15.43 10.44 -23.60
CA GLY A 66 -15.11 11.87 -23.42
C GLY A 66 -13.82 12.18 -22.65
N VAL A 67 -13.07 11.16 -22.21
CA VAL A 67 -11.74 11.35 -21.60
C VAL A 67 -10.68 11.61 -22.67
N ILE A 68 -10.79 10.90 -23.80
CA ILE A 68 -10.04 11.14 -25.03
C ILE A 68 -11.07 11.55 -26.08
N ASP A 69 -10.78 12.61 -26.81
CA ASP A 69 -11.66 13.10 -27.88
C ASP A 69 -11.95 11.99 -28.90
N ASP A 70 -13.24 11.73 -29.12
CA ASP A 70 -13.79 10.76 -30.09
C ASP A 70 -13.35 9.30 -29.93
N ILE A 71 -12.68 8.93 -28.83
CA ILE A 71 -12.22 7.55 -28.58
C ILE A 71 -12.63 7.11 -27.17
N PRO A 72 -13.61 6.20 -27.03
CA PRO A 72 -13.96 5.60 -25.75
C PRO A 72 -12.81 4.74 -25.19
N LEU A 73 -12.74 4.62 -23.86
CA LEU A 73 -11.80 3.76 -23.18
C LEU A 73 -12.53 2.63 -22.45
N VAL A 74 -11.98 1.43 -22.56
CA VAL A 74 -12.28 0.31 -21.67
C VAL A 74 -11.08 0.09 -20.77
N ILE A 75 -11.34 0.08 -19.47
CA ILE A 75 -10.31 0.05 -18.44
C ILE A 75 -10.46 -1.20 -17.60
N GLU A 76 -9.33 -1.87 -17.40
CA GLU A 76 -9.16 -2.95 -16.45
C GLU A 76 -8.14 -2.53 -15.39
N VAL A 77 -8.49 -2.62 -14.13
CA VAL A 77 -7.66 -2.22 -13.00
C VAL A 77 -7.07 -3.45 -12.30
N THR A 78 -5.80 -3.37 -11.96
CA THR A 78 -5.15 -4.38 -11.12
C THR A 78 -4.05 -3.79 -10.28
N ALA A 79 -3.95 -4.26 -9.05
CA ALA A 79 -2.79 -4.04 -8.19
C ALA A 79 -1.76 -5.17 -8.37
N PHE A 80 -0.49 -4.89 -8.09
CA PHE A 80 0.57 -5.89 -8.07
C PHE A 80 1.54 -5.66 -6.90
N ALA A 81 1.73 -6.71 -6.09
CA ALA A 81 2.69 -6.73 -5.01
C ALA A 81 3.85 -7.69 -5.31
N ASP A 82 4.99 -7.49 -4.67
CA ASP A 82 6.17 -8.33 -4.91
C ASP A 82 6.09 -9.72 -4.25
N ALA A 83 5.03 -10.10 -3.54
CA ALA A 83 4.97 -11.34 -2.74
C ALA A 83 5.52 -12.58 -3.50
N ALA A 84 5.06 -12.76 -4.73
CA ALA A 84 5.46 -13.88 -5.58
C ALA A 84 6.88 -13.72 -6.20
N VAL A 85 7.35 -12.49 -6.38
CA VAL A 85 8.68 -12.19 -6.97
C VAL A 85 9.79 -12.19 -5.90
N SER A 86 9.47 -11.72 -4.71
CA SER A 86 10.32 -11.73 -3.53
C SER A 86 10.43 -13.12 -2.91
N GLY A 87 9.60 -14.09 -3.32
CA GLY A 87 9.56 -15.43 -2.75
C GLY A 87 9.04 -15.45 -1.31
N GLU A 88 8.17 -14.51 -0.98
CA GLU A 88 7.57 -14.39 0.32
C GLU A 88 6.75 -15.63 0.68
N ASP A 89 5.95 -16.15 -0.25
CA ASP A 89 5.11 -17.32 -0.03
C ASP A 89 5.92 -18.57 0.35
N VAL A 90 7.09 -18.77 -0.28
CA VAL A 90 7.95 -19.92 0.03
C VAL A 90 8.66 -19.75 1.36
N MET A 91 9.03 -18.52 1.73
CA MET A 91 9.60 -18.22 3.04
C MET A 91 8.56 -18.38 4.15
N ASP A 92 7.34 -17.86 3.96
CA ASP A 92 6.24 -18.04 4.92
C ASP A 92 5.92 -19.54 5.08
N HIS A 93 5.79 -20.29 3.97
CA HIS A 93 5.56 -21.74 4.02
C HIS A 93 6.64 -22.46 4.86
N CYS A 94 7.92 -22.20 4.58
CA CYS A 94 9.03 -22.80 5.33
C CYS A 94 9.00 -22.37 6.82
N ALA A 95 8.76 -21.09 7.09
CA ALA A 95 8.67 -20.56 8.45
C ALA A 95 7.51 -21.19 9.23
N GLN A 96 6.33 -21.34 8.61
CA GLN A 96 5.16 -21.98 9.23
C GLN A 96 5.43 -23.46 9.54
N ALA A 97 6.12 -24.19 8.66
CA ALA A 97 6.50 -25.58 8.91
C ALA A 97 7.40 -25.70 10.16
N LEU A 98 8.38 -24.80 10.32
CA LEU A 98 9.25 -24.77 11.50
C LEU A 98 8.51 -24.30 12.76
N ILE A 99 7.65 -23.28 12.65
CA ILE A 99 6.78 -22.81 13.75
C ILE A 99 5.87 -23.94 14.26
N ALA A 100 5.32 -24.74 13.35
CA ALA A 100 4.46 -25.86 13.72
C ALA A 100 5.21 -26.92 14.55
N LEU A 101 6.46 -27.24 14.19
CA LEU A 101 7.31 -28.14 14.98
C LEU A 101 7.56 -27.58 16.38
N VAL A 102 7.97 -26.33 16.45
CA VAL A 102 8.27 -25.63 17.70
C VAL A 102 7.05 -25.60 18.61
N ASN A 103 5.87 -25.29 18.06
CA ASN A 103 4.63 -25.21 18.82
C ASN A 103 4.11 -26.57 19.30
N ALA A 104 4.51 -27.67 18.65
CA ALA A 104 4.20 -29.02 19.10
C ALA A 104 4.97 -29.36 20.40
N GLU A 105 6.18 -28.83 20.56
CA GLU A 105 6.99 -29.02 21.77
C GLU A 105 6.65 -27.99 22.85
N GLN A 106 6.57 -26.70 22.49
CA GLN A 106 6.25 -25.62 23.41
C GLN A 106 5.19 -24.70 22.81
N LYS A 107 3.97 -24.77 23.35
CA LYS A 107 2.80 -24.03 22.88
C LYS A 107 3.11 -22.52 22.74
N ARG A 108 2.85 -21.98 21.54
CA ARG A 108 3.02 -20.57 21.16
C ARG A 108 4.46 -20.05 21.15
N PHE A 109 5.47 -20.88 21.38
CA PHE A 109 6.87 -20.45 21.32
C PHE A 109 7.27 -20.00 19.90
N GLY A 110 6.65 -20.59 18.87
CA GLY A 110 6.86 -20.21 17.47
C GLY A 110 6.46 -18.75 17.17
N GLU A 111 5.60 -18.13 17.99
CA GLU A 111 5.24 -16.71 17.86
C GLU A 111 6.41 -15.77 18.12
N HIS A 112 7.52 -16.26 18.69
CA HIS A 112 8.71 -15.47 19.03
C HIS A 112 9.88 -15.70 18.06
N LEU A 113 9.70 -16.49 17.01
CA LEU A 113 10.77 -16.84 16.08
C LEU A 113 10.88 -15.87 14.91
N TYR A 114 12.11 -15.49 14.62
CA TYR A 114 12.49 -14.70 13.45
C TYR A 114 13.43 -15.50 12.54
N PHE A 115 13.20 -15.46 11.22
CA PHE A 115 13.89 -16.32 10.25
C PHE A 115 14.73 -15.50 9.28
N HIS A 116 16.02 -15.78 9.20
CA HIS A 116 16.94 -15.20 8.21
C HIS A 116 17.25 -16.24 7.14
N PHE A 117 16.59 -16.13 5.98
CA PHE A 117 16.79 -17.06 4.86
C PHE A 117 18.06 -16.72 4.11
N ALA A 118 18.80 -17.74 3.70
CA ALA A 118 19.96 -17.58 2.85
C ALA A 118 19.59 -17.51 1.36
N GLU A 119 20.58 -17.12 0.55
CA GLU A 119 20.48 -17.11 -0.90
C GLU A 119 21.31 -18.23 -1.50
N THR A 120 20.83 -18.82 -2.59
CA THR A 120 21.63 -19.67 -3.47
C THR A 120 21.94 -18.91 -4.76
N ARG A 121 23.10 -19.20 -5.36
CA ARG A 121 23.50 -18.67 -6.66
C ARG A 121 23.62 -19.83 -7.63
N ASN A 122 22.99 -19.70 -8.79
CA ASN A 122 23.12 -20.67 -9.88
C ASN A 122 23.61 -19.95 -11.13
N TYR A 123 24.68 -20.45 -11.75
CA TYR A 123 25.17 -19.92 -13.01
C TYR A 123 24.55 -20.71 -14.15
N GLN A 124 23.59 -20.11 -14.85
CA GLN A 124 22.92 -20.74 -15.99
C GLN A 124 23.02 -19.84 -17.23
N ARG A 125 23.43 -20.43 -18.36
CA ARG A 125 23.46 -19.76 -19.68
C ARG A 125 24.19 -18.40 -19.68
N GLY A 126 25.31 -18.29 -18.97
CA GLY A 126 26.07 -17.04 -18.86
C GLY A 126 25.45 -15.99 -17.93
N ARG A 127 24.48 -16.37 -17.11
CA ARG A 127 23.78 -15.49 -16.16
C ARG A 127 23.93 -16.03 -14.74
N ASN A 128 24.17 -15.12 -13.80
CA ASN A 128 24.13 -15.43 -12.38
C ASN A 128 22.69 -15.23 -11.88
N GLU A 129 22.00 -16.32 -11.56
CA GLU A 129 20.66 -16.31 -10.97
C GLU A 129 20.75 -16.47 -9.46
N ARG A 130 20.20 -15.51 -8.72
CA ARG A 130 20.03 -15.57 -7.27
C ARG A 130 18.66 -16.14 -6.95
N ARG A 131 18.62 -17.19 -6.12
CA ARG A 131 17.39 -17.82 -5.62
C ARG A 131 17.40 -17.78 -4.10
N ILE A 132 16.23 -17.91 -3.49
CA ILE A 132 16.12 -18.05 -2.05
C ILE A 132 16.35 -19.52 -1.73
N ALA A 133 17.11 -19.81 -0.68
CA ALA A 133 17.29 -21.15 -0.15
C ALA A 133 16.04 -21.58 0.65
N ALA A 134 14.89 -21.63 -0.02
CA ALA A 134 13.58 -22.01 0.54
C ALA A 134 12.83 -22.85 -0.50
N PRO A 135 12.64 -24.15 -0.28
CA PRO A 135 11.91 -25.01 -1.20
C PRO A 135 10.39 -24.81 -1.07
N LYS A 136 9.67 -24.91 -2.20
CA LYS A 136 8.21 -24.76 -2.24
C LYS A 136 7.50 -25.83 -1.42
N ASP A 137 7.98 -27.06 -1.52
CA ASP A 137 7.38 -28.24 -0.90
C ASP A 137 8.16 -28.68 0.34
N TYR A 138 8.72 -27.70 1.08
CA TYR A 138 9.55 -27.99 2.25
C TYR A 138 8.76 -28.76 3.29
N THR A 139 9.34 -29.88 3.73
CA THR A 139 8.90 -30.66 4.89
C THR A 139 10.12 -30.92 5.76
N PRO A 140 10.10 -30.55 7.05
CA PRO A 140 11.25 -30.76 7.92
C PRO A 140 11.62 -32.24 8.06
N SER A 141 12.90 -32.55 7.93
CA SER A 141 13.41 -33.90 8.20
C SER A 141 13.40 -34.21 9.71
N GLU A 142 13.47 -35.50 10.05
CA GLU A 142 13.54 -35.94 11.45
C GLU A 142 14.79 -35.40 12.16
N VAL A 143 15.90 -35.26 11.42
CA VAL A 143 17.13 -34.62 11.93
C VAL A 143 16.87 -33.16 12.30
N THR A 144 16.18 -32.40 11.44
CA THR A 144 15.81 -31.01 11.73
C THR A 144 14.89 -30.90 12.94
N ARG A 145 13.89 -31.79 13.05
CA ARG A 145 13.01 -31.87 14.23
C ARG A 145 13.82 -32.01 15.50
N GLN A 146 14.69 -33.03 15.58
CA GLN A 146 15.52 -33.30 16.77
C GLN A 146 16.43 -32.12 17.13
N ARG A 147 17.02 -31.45 16.12
CA ARG A 147 17.87 -30.27 16.33
C ARG A 147 17.09 -29.09 16.91
N ILE A 148 15.89 -28.82 16.40
CA ILE A 148 15.02 -27.74 16.90
C ILE A 148 14.57 -28.02 18.33
N VAL A 149 14.11 -29.24 18.61
CA VAL A 149 13.69 -29.64 19.97
C VAL A 149 14.84 -29.48 20.96
N SER A 150 16.03 -29.97 20.60
CA SER A 150 17.23 -29.84 21.44
C SER A 150 17.62 -28.39 21.70
N TRP A 151 17.48 -27.53 20.69
CA TRP A 151 17.78 -26.11 20.79
C TRP A 151 16.82 -25.36 21.71
N ILE A 152 15.50 -25.58 21.58
CA ILE A 152 14.47 -24.96 22.43
C ILE A 152 14.65 -25.38 23.90
N ASN A 153 14.99 -26.65 24.15
CA ASN A 153 15.16 -27.18 25.50
C ASN A 153 16.52 -26.80 26.14
N SER A 154 17.40 -26.12 25.41
CA SER A 154 18.69 -25.68 25.95
C SER A 154 18.51 -24.50 26.92
N LYS A 155 19.17 -24.55 28.09
CA LYS A 155 19.04 -23.55 29.18
C LYS A 155 19.61 -22.15 28.85
N SER A 156 20.05 -21.90 27.61
CA SER A 156 20.73 -20.66 27.19
C SER A 156 19.91 -19.97 26.08
N LEU A 157 18.73 -19.48 26.46
CA LEU A 157 17.74 -18.95 25.52
C LEU A 157 18.05 -17.53 25.02
N GLU A 158 18.91 -16.76 25.69
CA GLU A 158 18.98 -15.31 25.46
C GLU A 158 19.74 -14.89 24.19
N LYS A 159 20.54 -15.75 23.54
CA LYS A 159 21.34 -15.36 22.35
C LYS A 159 21.59 -16.43 21.28
N GLN A 160 20.98 -17.61 21.36
CA GLN A 160 21.31 -18.67 20.41
C GLN A 160 20.51 -18.51 19.11
N ARG A 161 21.22 -18.36 17.99
CA ARG A 161 20.69 -18.52 16.65
C ARG A 161 20.86 -19.97 16.23
N LEU A 162 19.84 -20.60 15.67
CA LEU A 162 19.91 -21.96 15.13
C LEU A 162 19.99 -21.91 13.61
N ARG A 163 21.11 -22.36 13.04
CA ARG A 163 21.23 -22.55 11.60
C ARG A 163 20.73 -23.93 11.18
N ILE A 164 19.73 -23.94 10.30
CA ILE A 164 19.11 -25.12 9.71
C ILE A 164 19.50 -25.19 8.24
N GLU A 165 20.00 -26.36 7.84
CA GLU A 165 20.25 -26.72 6.45
C GLU A 165 19.58 -28.06 6.21
N ASP A 166 18.52 -28.09 5.39
CA ASP A 166 17.64 -29.25 5.26
C ASP A 166 16.87 -29.24 3.94
N ALA A 167 17.01 -30.30 3.13
CA ALA A 167 16.28 -30.45 1.86
C ALA A 167 16.28 -29.21 0.93
N GLY A 168 17.37 -28.43 0.92
CA GLY A 168 17.50 -27.19 0.14
C GLY A 168 17.04 -25.91 0.85
N LEU A 169 16.44 -26.01 2.05
CA LEU A 169 16.28 -24.90 2.98
C LEU A 169 17.61 -24.56 3.62
N ILE A 170 17.96 -23.27 3.64
CA ILE A 170 19.06 -22.74 4.46
C ILE A 170 18.52 -21.51 5.18
N VAL A 171 18.35 -21.62 6.50
CA VAL A 171 17.74 -20.57 7.32
C VAL A 171 18.41 -20.49 8.70
N GLU A 172 18.60 -19.28 9.20
CA GLU A 172 19.00 -19.02 10.58
C GLU A 172 17.79 -18.55 11.38
N VAL A 173 17.47 -19.25 12.46
CA VAL A 173 16.32 -18.99 13.33
C VAL A 173 16.80 -18.29 14.59
N GLU A 174 16.17 -17.17 14.93
CA GLU A 174 16.47 -16.32 16.08
C GLU A 174 15.24 -16.21 17.00
N ILE A 175 15.43 -16.31 18.31
CA ILE A 175 14.36 -16.07 19.29
C ILE A 175 14.35 -14.57 19.63
N LYS A 176 13.18 -13.94 19.52
CA LYS A 176 12.96 -12.54 19.88
C LYS A 176 12.23 -12.42 21.22
N PRO A 177 12.52 -11.38 22.03
CA PRO A 177 11.85 -11.18 23.31
C PRO A 177 10.38 -10.74 23.16
N TYR A 178 9.94 -10.42 21.94
CA TYR A 178 8.58 -10.00 21.61
C TYR A 178 7.99 -10.90 20.52
N LYS A 179 6.66 -10.95 20.51
CA LYS A 179 5.88 -11.65 19.49
C LYS A 179 6.13 -11.06 18.11
N GLN A 180 6.41 -11.94 17.15
CA GLN A 180 6.54 -11.60 15.75
C GLN A 180 5.18 -11.64 15.04
N ILE A 181 4.98 -10.73 14.11
CA ILE A 181 3.80 -10.68 13.25
C ILE A 181 4.09 -11.52 12.01
N ARG A 182 3.15 -12.39 11.59
CA ARG A 182 3.27 -13.16 10.35
C ARG A 182 3.52 -12.24 9.15
N TYR A 183 4.34 -12.68 8.20
CA TYR A 183 4.87 -11.88 7.08
C TYR A 183 5.91 -10.81 7.46
N HIS A 184 6.15 -10.58 8.75
CA HIS A 184 7.20 -9.70 9.28
C HIS A 184 8.21 -10.45 10.15
N ASN A 185 8.09 -11.77 10.21
CA ASN A 185 8.93 -12.64 11.03
C ASN A 185 10.08 -13.26 10.22
N TYR A 186 10.32 -12.82 8.98
CA TYR A 186 11.42 -13.34 8.18
C TYR A 186 12.02 -12.30 7.25
N HIS A 187 13.26 -12.55 6.85
CA HIS A 187 14.04 -11.66 5.99
C HIS A 187 14.97 -12.47 5.08
N VAL A 188 15.24 -11.93 3.89
CA VAL A 188 16.28 -12.37 2.97
C VAL A 188 16.94 -11.14 2.35
N SER A 189 18.26 -11.17 2.15
CA SER A 189 19.01 -10.09 1.52
C SER A 189 18.79 -9.98 0.00
N ARG A 190 18.03 -10.93 -0.58
CA ARG A 190 17.79 -11.01 -2.02
C ARG A 190 16.73 -9.98 -2.40
N PRO A 191 17.02 -9.03 -3.30
CA PRO A 191 15.99 -8.16 -3.82
C PRO A 191 14.94 -8.96 -4.62
N PRO A 192 13.70 -8.48 -4.77
CA PRO A 192 12.72 -9.09 -5.65
C PRO A 192 13.25 -9.05 -7.10
N ARG A 193 13.44 -10.24 -7.69
CA ARG A 193 14.00 -10.43 -9.03
C ARG A 193 13.28 -11.53 -9.78
N THR A 194 13.12 -11.34 -11.09
CA THR A 194 12.71 -12.37 -12.05
C THR A 194 13.69 -12.41 -13.21
N TYR A 195 13.89 -13.60 -13.80
CA TYR A 195 14.88 -13.84 -14.86
C TYR A 195 14.24 -14.15 -16.22
N SER A 196 12.93 -14.03 -16.32
CA SER A 196 12.16 -14.25 -17.55
C SER A 196 11.15 -13.14 -17.80
N ASP A 197 11.11 -12.65 -19.04
CA ASP A 197 10.18 -11.60 -19.45
C ASP A 197 8.72 -12.10 -19.52
N THR A 198 8.52 -13.41 -19.72
CA THR A 198 7.18 -14.02 -19.91
C THR A 198 6.81 -15.02 -18.81
N ARG A 199 7.79 -15.68 -18.18
CA ARG A 199 7.56 -16.65 -17.09
C ARG A 199 7.72 -15.98 -15.73
N ASN A 200 6.82 -15.04 -15.43
CA ASN A 200 6.82 -14.31 -14.17
C ASN A 200 5.39 -13.94 -13.74
N PRO A 201 5.17 -13.63 -12.45
CA PRO A 201 3.85 -13.30 -11.92
C PRO A 201 3.21 -12.07 -12.57
N LEU A 202 4.00 -11.04 -12.90
CA LEU A 202 3.50 -9.81 -13.52
C LEU A 202 2.92 -10.07 -14.92
N TYR A 203 3.69 -10.74 -15.77
CA TYR A 203 3.24 -11.11 -17.12
C TYR A 203 1.98 -11.98 -17.07
N ARG A 204 1.95 -12.97 -16.16
CA ARG A 204 0.77 -13.82 -15.97
C ARG A 204 -0.47 -13.00 -15.58
N ARG A 205 -0.33 -12.08 -14.62
CA ARG A 205 -1.42 -11.20 -14.17
C ARG A 205 -1.96 -10.35 -15.33
N LEU A 206 -1.08 -9.75 -16.12
CA LEU A 206 -1.47 -8.96 -17.30
C LEU A 206 -2.20 -9.81 -18.36
N VAL A 207 -1.75 -11.04 -18.60
CA VAL A 207 -2.44 -11.99 -19.51
C VAL A 207 -3.78 -12.45 -18.96
N GLU A 208 -3.94 -12.58 -17.64
CA GLU A 208 -5.24 -12.89 -17.02
C GLU A 208 -6.22 -11.73 -17.19
N LYS A 209 -5.73 -10.50 -16.98
CA LYS A 209 -6.50 -9.26 -17.08
C LYS A 209 -6.87 -8.91 -18.53
N SER A 210 -6.00 -9.19 -19.51
CA SER A 210 -6.34 -8.99 -20.93
C SER A 210 -7.51 -9.84 -21.43
N LYS A 211 -7.86 -10.93 -20.73
CA LYS A 211 -9.04 -11.74 -21.07
C LYS A 211 -10.35 -10.98 -20.86
N GLN A 212 -10.38 -9.97 -19.98
CA GLN A 212 -11.56 -9.15 -19.71
C GLN A 212 -11.81 -8.13 -20.84
N LEU A 213 -10.78 -7.84 -21.63
CA LEU A 213 -10.78 -6.85 -22.72
C LEU A 213 -11.01 -7.47 -24.11
N ARG A 214 -11.26 -8.78 -24.21
CA ARG A 214 -11.26 -9.51 -25.49
C ARG A 214 -12.36 -9.08 -26.45
N ASP A 215 -13.55 -8.81 -25.92
CA ASP A 215 -14.77 -8.57 -26.71
C ASP A 215 -15.06 -7.07 -26.89
N THR A 216 -14.01 -6.25 -26.81
CA THR A 216 -14.10 -4.79 -26.95
C THR A 216 -14.58 -4.40 -28.35
N PRO A 217 -15.59 -3.52 -28.48
CA PRO A 217 -16.03 -3.00 -29.78
C PRO A 217 -14.90 -2.34 -30.58
N SER A 218 -15.02 -2.35 -31.90
CA SER A 218 -14.08 -1.63 -32.76
C SER A 218 -14.13 -0.12 -32.49
N GLY A 219 -12.97 0.52 -32.48
CA GLY A 219 -12.84 1.97 -32.21
C GLY A 219 -12.71 2.34 -30.73
N VAL A 220 -12.67 1.35 -29.83
CA VAL A 220 -12.53 1.56 -28.38
C VAL A 220 -11.12 1.19 -27.93
N LEU A 221 -10.50 2.03 -27.11
CA LEU A 221 -9.15 1.83 -26.60
C LEU A 221 -9.12 0.90 -25.39
N ARG A 222 -8.27 -0.13 -25.43
CA ARG A 222 -8.16 -1.17 -24.40
C ARG A 222 -6.96 -0.90 -23.50
N THR A 223 -7.22 -0.49 -22.26
CA THR A 223 -6.18 -0.05 -21.33
C THR A 223 -6.22 -0.85 -20.03
N ILE A 224 -5.05 -1.34 -19.60
CA ILE A 224 -4.88 -1.89 -18.26
C ILE A 224 -4.22 -0.85 -17.36
N PHE A 225 -4.86 -0.50 -16.26
CA PHE A 225 -4.25 0.27 -15.17
C PHE A 225 -3.64 -0.68 -14.15
N LEU A 226 -2.31 -0.59 -14.01
CA LEU A 226 -1.51 -1.37 -13.11
C LEU A 226 -1.01 -0.48 -11.96
N ILE A 227 -1.30 -0.88 -10.73
CA ILE A 227 -0.99 -0.09 -9.54
C ILE A 227 0.12 -0.77 -8.75
N GLU A 228 1.11 0.01 -8.36
CA GLU A 228 2.16 -0.44 -7.45
C GLU A 228 1.57 -0.62 -6.04
N ALA A 229 1.54 -1.86 -5.55
CA ALA A 229 0.89 -2.25 -4.30
C ALA A 229 1.85 -2.99 -3.36
N GLY A 230 3.06 -2.46 -3.18
CA GLY A 230 4.14 -3.06 -2.41
C GLY A 230 5.05 -3.94 -3.25
N SER A 231 5.29 -3.51 -4.48
CA SER A 231 6.24 -4.04 -5.43
C SER A 231 7.37 -3.05 -5.66
N ARG A 232 8.53 -3.29 -5.03
CA ARG A 232 9.77 -2.59 -5.37
C ARG A 232 10.13 -2.77 -6.84
N PHE A 233 9.78 -3.93 -7.40
CA PHE A 233 9.94 -4.22 -8.81
C PHE A 233 9.20 -3.24 -9.73
N LEU A 234 7.96 -2.86 -9.39
CA LEU A 234 7.19 -1.83 -10.10
C LEU A 234 7.56 -0.41 -9.68
N ALA A 235 7.93 -0.16 -8.42
CA ALA A 235 8.38 1.16 -7.97
C ALA A 235 9.61 1.64 -8.76
N GLU A 236 10.46 0.71 -9.21
CA GLU A 236 11.63 0.98 -10.05
C GLU A 236 11.34 0.90 -11.57
N VAL A 237 10.07 0.92 -12.00
CA VAL A 237 9.68 0.73 -13.42
C VAL A 237 10.38 1.68 -14.39
N ASN A 238 10.67 2.91 -13.95
CA ASN A 238 11.37 3.92 -14.74
C ASN A 238 12.88 4.02 -14.43
N ASN A 239 13.36 3.41 -13.35
CA ASN A 239 14.73 3.57 -12.83
C ASN A 239 15.43 2.22 -12.63
N ALA A 240 15.42 1.38 -13.65
CA ALA A 240 16.02 0.05 -13.56
C ALA A 240 17.55 0.11 -13.49
N HIS A 241 18.10 0.15 -12.27
CA HIS A 241 19.54 0.03 -12.04
C HIS A 241 19.99 -1.44 -12.16
N ARG A 242 20.77 -1.76 -13.18
CA ARG A 242 21.51 -3.03 -13.27
C ARG A 242 22.73 -2.98 -12.34
N LEU A 243 22.50 -3.15 -11.04
CA LEU A 243 23.58 -3.24 -10.07
C LEU A 243 24.32 -4.59 -10.23
N GLY A 244 25.65 -4.54 -10.32
CA GLY A 244 26.51 -5.70 -10.02
C GLY A 244 26.56 -6.84 -11.05
N GLY A 245 26.35 -6.56 -12.35
CA GLY A 245 26.51 -7.58 -13.41
C GLY A 245 25.44 -8.68 -13.44
N GLU A 246 24.47 -8.63 -12.54
CA GLU A 246 23.31 -9.52 -12.54
C GLU A 246 22.35 -9.15 -13.68
N ARG A 247 22.03 -10.11 -14.56
CA ARG A 247 21.08 -9.92 -15.66
C ARG A 247 19.71 -10.48 -15.26
N TYR A 248 18.79 -9.60 -14.89
CA TYR A 248 17.40 -9.91 -14.57
C TYR A 248 16.45 -9.11 -15.46
N SER A 249 15.21 -9.58 -15.58
CA SER A 249 14.13 -8.95 -16.34
C SER A 249 13.52 -7.83 -15.51
N THR A 250 13.41 -6.62 -16.06
CA THR A 250 12.82 -5.46 -15.37
C THR A 250 11.31 -5.37 -15.61
N ALA A 251 10.57 -4.65 -14.76
CA ALA A 251 9.14 -4.45 -14.93
C ALA A 251 8.83 -3.84 -16.31
N ARG A 252 9.57 -2.81 -16.68
CA ARG A 252 9.51 -2.18 -18.02
C ARG A 252 9.68 -3.19 -19.15
N GLN A 253 10.68 -4.08 -19.07
CA GLN A 253 10.89 -5.10 -20.11
C GLN A 253 9.73 -6.08 -20.21
N ILE A 254 9.20 -6.52 -19.07
CA ILE A 254 8.07 -7.45 -19.00
C ILE A 254 6.80 -6.82 -19.57
N ILE A 255 6.48 -5.59 -19.17
CA ILE A 255 5.27 -4.88 -19.63
C ILE A 255 5.38 -4.58 -21.13
N GLN A 256 6.56 -4.13 -21.61
CA GLN A 256 6.77 -3.92 -23.04
C GLN A 256 6.63 -5.23 -23.82
N LYS A 257 7.17 -6.33 -23.31
CA LYS A 257 7.04 -7.65 -23.94
C LYS A 257 5.59 -8.10 -23.98
N PHE A 258 4.83 -7.88 -22.91
CA PHE A 258 3.39 -8.13 -22.86
C PHE A 258 2.62 -7.33 -23.93
N ILE A 259 2.87 -6.03 -24.05
CA ILE A 259 2.25 -5.17 -25.06
C ILE A 259 2.58 -5.64 -26.48
N GLN A 260 3.79 -6.15 -26.72
CA GLN A 260 4.16 -6.74 -28.01
C GLN A 260 3.43 -8.05 -28.27
N ASP A 261 3.34 -8.92 -27.25
CA ASP A 261 2.76 -10.26 -27.38
C ASP A 261 1.22 -10.26 -27.39
N GLN A 262 0.57 -9.20 -26.91
CA GLN A 262 -0.89 -9.07 -26.81
C GLN A 262 -1.41 -7.80 -27.51
N SER A 263 -0.71 -7.32 -28.55
CA SER A 263 -1.09 -6.11 -29.28
C SER A 263 -2.47 -6.19 -29.95
N ASP A 264 -2.96 -7.41 -30.20
CA ASP A 264 -4.29 -7.68 -30.73
C ASP A 264 -5.40 -7.56 -29.68
N LYS A 265 -5.05 -7.51 -28.38
CA LYS A 265 -6.01 -7.55 -27.25
C LYS A 265 -5.91 -6.36 -26.31
N VAL A 266 -4.76 -5.71 -26.25
CA VAL A 266 -4.49 -4.59 -25.33
C VAL A 266 -3.68 -3.54 -26.08
N ASP A 267 -4.17 -2.31 -26.07
CA ASP A 267 -3.52 -1.19 -26.75
C ASP A 267 -2.49 -0.51 -25.84
N SER A 268 -2.74 -0.53 -24.52
CA SER A 268 -1.87 0.12 -23.55
C SER A 268 -1.91 -0.49 -22.15
N VAL A 269 -0.78 -0.33 -21.43
CA VAL A 269 -0.70 -0.51 -19.98
C VAL A 269 -0.24 0.81 -19.37
N VAL A 270 -0.99 1.31 -18.40
CA VAL A 270 -0.66 2.48 -17.60
C VAL A 270 -0.24 2.01 -16.22
N VAL A 271 0.94 2.41 -15.76
CA VAL A 271 1.42 2.08 -14.42
C VAL A 271 1.36 3.32 -13.54
N LEU A 272 0.64 3.24 -12.42
CA LEU A 272 0.60 4.27 -11.39
C LEU A 272 1.46 3.84 -10.20
N VAL A 273 2.43 4.68 -9.84
CA VAL A 273 3.36 4.46 -8.73
C VAL A 273 3.22 5.59 -7.72
N PRO A 274 2.85 5.32 -6.45
CA PRO A 274 2.79 6.34 -5.42
C PRO A 274 4.21 6.85 -5.10
N THR A 275 4.42 8.16 -5.21
CA THR A 275 5.72 8.79 -4.96
C THR A 275 5.67 9.63 -3.71
N MET A 276 6.48 9.25 -2.73
CA MET A 276 6.67 10.02 -1.50
C MET A 276 7.83 11.00 -1.68
N PRO A 277 7.69 12.26 -1.26
CA PRO A 277 8.80 13.21 -1.29
C PRO A 277 9.94 12.69 -0.40
N ALA A 278 11.16 12.65 -0.93
CA ALA A 278 12.33 12.28 -0.14
C ALA A 278 12.45 13.20 1.10
N LEU A 279 12.68 12.59 2.26
CA LEU A 279 13.03 13.27 3.52
C LEU A 279 14.37 14.00 3.34
N ARG A 280 14.38 15.18 2.72
CA ARG A 280 15.49 16.12 2.88
C ARG A 280 15.45 16.61 4.32
N ARG A 281 16.52 16.36 5.07
CA ARG A 281 16.84 17.05 6.34
C ARG A 281 16.85 18.56 6.06
N GLY A 282 15.73 19.23 6.25
CA GLY A 282 15.58 20.65 5.98
C GLY A 282 14.44 21.21 6.82
N ILE A 283 14.80 22.09 7.75
CA ILE A 283 13.94 22.75 8.72
C ILE A 283 13.06 23.77 7.98
N GLY A 284 11.74 23.57 8.00
CA GLY A 284 10.76 24.48 7.44
C GLY A 284 9.34 23.92 7.57
N PRO A 285 8.41 24.57 8.31
CA PRO A 285 7.07 24.01 8.57
C PRO A 285 6.10 24.06 7.38
N ASP A 286 6.43 24.75 6.29
CA ASP A 286 5.39 25.27 5.37
C ASP A 286 5.47 24.83 3.91
N SER A 287 6.44 24.00 3.49
CA SER A 287 6.28 23.32 2.20
C SER A 287 5.50 22.03 2.43
N LYS A 288 4.17 22.07 2.31
CA LYS A 288 3.35 20.85 2.12
C LYS A 288 3.86 20.15 0.86
N ARG A 289 4.86 19.28 1.00
CA ARG A 289 5.34 18.44 -0.09
C ARG A 289 4.24 17.42 -0.34
N LYS A 290 3.42 17.70 -1.36
CA LYS A 290 2.36 16.78 -1.76
C LYS A 290 3.00 15.53 -2.34
N SER A 291 2.60 14.38 -1.83
CA SER A 291 2.79 13.12 -2.51
C SER A 291 2.12 13.16 -3.88
N THR A 292 2.68 12.44 -4.84
CA THR A 292 2.19 12.47 -6.23
C THR A 292 2.14 11.07 -6.81
N TRP A 293 1.35 10.91 -7.86
CA TRP A 293 1.34 9.71 -8.69
C TRP A 293 2.37 9.86 -9.80
N GLN A 294 3.34 8.96 -9.86
CA GLN A 294 4.18 8.78 -11.04
C GLN A 294 3.43 7.89 -12.04
N VAL A 295 3.39 8.33 -13.29
CA VAL A 295 2.70 7.62 -14.38
C VAL A 295 3.72 7.09 -15.38
N ALA A 296 3.58 5.84 -15.80
CA ALA A 296 4.34 5.27 -16.92
C ALA A 296 3.39 4.62 -17.93
N ILE A 297 3.49 5.03 -19.19
CA ILE A 297 2.62 4.55 -20.28
C ILE A 297 3.42 3.58 -21.17
N PHE A 298 2.84 2.41 -21.42
CA PHE A 298 3.39 1.39 -22.30
C PHE A 298 2.40 1.11 -23.43
N THR A 299 2.83 1.35 -24.66
CA THR A 299 2.05 1.08 -25.88
C THR A 299 3.01 0.91 -27.06
N ASN A 300 2.54 0.27 -28.14
CA ASN A 300 3.28 0.19 -29.40
C ASN A 300 2.92 1.36 -30.35
N ASP A 301 1.90 2.17 -30.03
CA ASP A 301 1.41 3.25 -30.89
C ASP A 301 1.65 4.63 -30.23
N ASN A 302 2.41 5.49 -30.91
CA ASN A 302 2.70 6.84 -30.42
C ASN A 302 1.47 7.75 -30.41
N SER A 303 0.49 7.55 -31.29
CA SER A 303 -0.75 8.33 -31.30
C SER A 303 -1.60 8.04 -30.06
N VAL A 304 -1.73 6.75 -29.72
CA VAL A 304 -2.35 6.28 -28.47
C VAL A 304 -1.62 6.85 -27.26
N LYS A 305 -0.27 6.82 -27.27
CA LYS A 305 0.53 7.38 -26.17
C LYS A 305 0.25 8.85 -25.93
N ASN A 306 0.18 9.66 -26.99
CA ASN A 306 -0.04 11.10 -26.87
C ASN A 306 -1.45 11.39 -26.32
N SER A 307 -2.46 10.71 -26.87
CA SER A 307 -3.85 10.84 -26.45
C SER A 307 -4.04 10.44 -24.97
N LEU A 308 -3.47 9.29 -24.57
CA LEU A 308 -3.48 8.86 -23.18
C LEU A 308 -2.71 9.80 -22.25
N SER A 309 -1.62 10.42 -22.71
CA SER A 309 -0.84 11.32 -21.84
C SER A 309 -1.69 12.51 -21.39
N ALA A 310 -2.44 13.14 -22.30
CA ALA A 310 -3.34 14.24 -21.96
C ALA A 310 -4.48 13.77 -21.04
N ALA A 311 -5.10 12.63 -21.35
CA ALA A 311 -6.12 12.01 -20.49
C ALA A 311 -5.61 11.74 -19.08
N LEU A 312 -4.38 11.24 -18.96
CA LEU A 312 -3.76 10.88 -17.68
C LEU A 312 -3.40 12.10 -16.84
N GLU A 313 -3.09 13.25 -17.44
CA GLU A 313 -2.95 14.50 -16.68
C GLU A 313 -4.27 14.87 -15.99
N VAL A 314 -5.40 14.73 -16.69
CA VAL A 314 -6.73 14.98 -16.11
C VAL A 314 -7.04 13.96 -15.01
N ILE A 315 -6.88 12.67 -15.29
CA ILE A 315 -7.12 11.58 -14.32
C ILE A 315 -6.26 11.77 -13.07
N THR A 316 -4.95 11.96 -13.22
CA THR A 316 -4.04 12.08 -12.06
C THR A 316 -4.21 13.36 -11.28
N SER A 317 -4.68 14.44 -11.90
CA SER A 317 -5.05 15.67 -11.16
C SER A 317 -6.31 15.51 -10.31
N ALA A 318 -7.18 14.57 -10.71
CA ALA A 318 -8.42 14.25 -10.00
C ALA A 318 -8.25 13.13 -8.97
N LEU A 319 -7.18 12.32 -9.03
CA LEU A 319 -6.90 11.28 -8.04
C LEU A 319 -6.56 11.89 -6.68
N PRO A 320 -7.01 11.28 -5.56
CA PRO A 320 -6.48 11.61 -4.24
C PRO A 320 -4.96 11.43 -4.19
N GLY A 321 -4.27 12.29 -3.46
CA GLY A 321 -2.84 12.16 -3.25
C GLY A 321 -2.52 10.87 -2.49
N PRO A 322 -1.49 10.08 -2.90
CA PRO A 322 -1.18 8.84 -2.20
C PRO A 322 -0.63 9.17 -0.81
N ARG A 323 -1.24 8.68 0.26
CA ARG A 323 -0.75 8.91 1.64
C ARG A 323 0.51 8.12 1.95
N LEU A 324 0.66 6.95 1.33
CA LEU A 324 1.71 5.98 1.57
C LEU A 324 2.26 5.44 0.25
N ASP A 325 3.53 5.05 0.25
CA ASP A 325 4.02 4.19 -0.83
C ASP A 325 3.39 2.79 -0.73
N GLY A 326 3.42 2.02 -1.83
CA GLY A 326 2.77 0.72 -1.87
C GLY A 326 3.31 -0.26 -0.82
N PHE A 327 4.59 -0.16 -0.45
CA PHE A 327 5.19 -1.05 0.54
C PHE A 327 4.63 -0.80 1.94
N ASN A 328 4.56 0.47 2.34
CA ASN A 328 4.00 0.90 3.62
C ASN A 328 2.49 0.62 3.68
N ALA A 329 1.75 0.90 2.61
CA ALA A 329 0.32 0.58 2.54
C ALA A 329 0.05 -0.92 2.72
N ARG A 330 0.76 -1.77 1.96
CA ARG A 330 0.70 -3.23 2.09
C ARG A 330 1.05 -3.72 3.50
N SER A 331 2.12 -3.17 4.08
CA SER A 331 2.57 -3.51 5.43
C SER A 331 1.50 -3.20 6.49
N LEU A 332 0.88 -2.03 6.42
CA LEU A 332 -0.12 -1.57 7.38
C LEU A 332 -1.43 -2.36 7.27
N ILE A 333 -1.87 -2.70 6.06
CA ILE A 333 -3.05 -3.57 5.84
C ILE A 333 -2.84 -4.94 6.50
N ARG A 334 -1.66 -5.54 6.31
CA ARG A 334 -1.31 -6.85 6.91
C ARG A 334 -1.25 -6.82 8.44
N GLN A 335 -0.81 -5.71 8.99
CA GLN A 335 -0.82 -5.46 10.43
C GLN A 335 -2.21 -5.11 10.98
N LYS A 336 -3.23 -5.01 10.11
CA LYS A 336 -4.59 -4.54 10.44
C LYS A 336 -4.61 -3.13 11.01
N ALA A 337 -3.58 -2.33 10.73
CA ALA A 337 -3.47 -0.95 11.19
C ALA A 337 -4.45 -0.01 10.46
N MET A 338 -5.07 -0.49 9.37
CA MET A 338 -6.08 0.24 8.60
C MET A 338 -7.52 -0.21 8.90
N ASN A 339 -7.73 -1.08 9.90
CA ASN A 339 -9.08 -1.50 10.27
C ASN A 339 -9.85 -0.35 10.95
N TYR A 340 -11.19 -0.39 10.87
CA TYR A 340 -12.08 0.57 11.52
C TYR A 340 -11.95 0.60 13.07
N ASP A 341 -11.47 -0.50 13.66
CA ASP A 341 -11.21 -0.64 15.09
C ASP A 341 -9.74 -0.48 15.49
N ALA A 342 -8.86 -0.25 14.52
CA ALA A 342 -7.48 0.11 14.78
C ALA A 342 -7.38 1.55 15.30
N ARG A 343 -6.23 1.87 15.91
CA ARG A 343 -5.89 3.25 16.28
C ARG A 343 -5.98 4.14 15.04
N GLY A 344 -6.75 5.21 15.14
CA GLY A 344 -6.97 6.11 14.01
C GLY A 344 -5.70 6.83 13.55
N TRP A 345 -5.71 7.21 12.27
CA TRP A 345 -4.75 8.13 11.69
C TRP A 345 -5.25 9.54 11.92
N TYR A 346 -4.69 10.20 12.92
CA TYR A 346 -5.17 11.51 13.35
C TYR A 346 -4.47 12.63 12.59
N LEU A 347 -5.24 13.64 12.19
CA LEU A 347 -4.67 14.90 11.74
C LEU A 347 -3.82 15.54 12.83
N SER A 348 -2.66 16.07 12.42
CA SER A 348 -1.82 16.82 13.35
C SER A 348 -2.49 18.13 13.76
N TRP A 349 -2.36 18.50 15.02
CA TRP A 349 -2.86 19.77 15.52
C TRP A 349 -2.21 20.96 14.78
N ARG A 350 -2.93 22.07 14.68
CA ARG A 350 -2.43 23.32 14.10
C ARG A 350 -2.89 24.50 14.95
N TRP A 351 -2.06 25.52 15.04
CA TRP A 351 -2.42 26.76 15.70
C TRP A 351 -2.06 27.96 14.82
N SER A 352 -2.85 29.03 14.91
CA SER A 352 -2.59 30.27 14.19
C SER A 352 -3.10 31.47 15.00
N MET A 353 -2.38 32.58 14.95
CA MET A 353 -2.80 33.85 15.53
C MET A 353 -3.01 34.85 14.39
N LYS A 354 -4.22 35.42 14.27
CA LYS A 354 -4.51 36.44 13.25
C LYS A 354 -5.38 37.54 13.84
N ASN A 355 -4.92 38.79 13.76
CA ASN A 355 -5.65 39.98 14.22
C ASN A 355 -6.17 39.90 15.67
N GLY A 356 -5.42 39.27 16.58
CA GLY A 356 -5.85 39.10 17.97
C GLY A 356 -6.78 37.91 18.22
N ASN A 357 -7.21 37.18 17.18
CA ASN A 357 -7.94 35.92 17.34
C ASN A 357 -6.96 34.75 17.22
N CYS A 358 -7.08 33.80 18.15
CA CYS A 358 -6.33 32.56 18.10
C CYS A 358 -7.22 31.46 17.54
N THR A 359 -6.71 30.65 16.62
CA THR A 359 -7.40 29.46 16.13
C THR A 359 -6.54 28.25 16.42
N TYR A 360 -7.14 27.26 17.05
CA TYR A 360 -6.53 25.97 17.34
C TYR A 360 -7.33 24.86 16.67
N ARG A 361 -6.65 23.97 15.96
CA ARG A 361 -7.25 22.86 15.24
C ARG A 361 -6.69 21.56 15.77
N MET A 362 -7.54 20.59 16.02
CA MET A 362 -7.15 19.23 16.39
C MET A 362 -7.96 18.20 15.61
N SER A 363 -7.44 16.98 15.49
CA SER A 363 -8.14 15.84 14.90
C SER A 363 -9.50 15.59 15.57
N ALA A 364 -10.55 15.57 14.76
CA ALA A 364 -11.90 15.21 15.20
C ALA A 364 -11.96 13.74 15.62
N ARG A 365 -11.31 12.85 14.86
CA ARG A 365 -11.23 11.43 15.21
C ARG A 365 -10.47 11.18 16.50
N ALA A 366 -9.37 11.87 16.76
CA ALA A 366 -8.64 11.75 18.03
C ALA A 366 -9.50 12.17 19.22
N PHE A 367 -10.26 13.26 19.06
CA PHE A 367 -11.20 13.72 20.07
C PHE A 367 -12.31 12.70 20.31
N GLN A 368 -12.90 12.15 19.25
CA GLN A 368 -13.92 11.11 19.34
C GLN A 368 -13.38 9.82 19.98
N ASP A 369 -12.20 9.35 19.57
CA ASP A 369 -11.57 8.15 20.12
C ASP A 369 -11.22 8.34 21.61
N PHE A 370 -10.88 9.56 22.05
CA PHE A 370 -10.70 9.88 23.46
C PHE A 370 -12.03 9.81 24.24
N LEU A 371 -13.10 10.44 23.73
CA LEU A 371 -14.43 10.37 24.35
C LEU A 371 -14.97 8.95 24.42
N ALA A 372 -14.65 8.13 23.41
CA ALA A 372 -14.98 6.71 23.35
C ALA A 372 -14.05 5.81 24.18
N GLN A 373 -13.07 6.37 24.90
CA GLN A 373 -12.09 5.65 25.72
C GLN A 373 -11.23 4.64 24.92
N ARG A 374 -11.08 4.85 23.61
CA ARG A 374 -10.18 4.07 22.74
C ARG A 374 -8.73 4.49 22.86
N ILE A 375 -8.50 5.75 23.25
CA ILE A 375 -7.19 6.28 23.63
C ILE A 375 -7.25 6.87 25.03
N ASP A 376 -6.14 6.79 25.76
CA ASP A 376 -6.02 7.39 27.09
C ASP A 376 -5.70 8.90 27.05
N GLU A 377 -5.75 9.55 28.20
CA GLU A 377 -5.44 11.00 28.32
C GLU A 377 -4.03 11.32 27.82
N LYS A 378 -3.04 10.47 28.10
CA LYS A 378 -1.64 10.69 27.73
C LYS A 378 -1.49 10.69 26.20
N GLN A 379 -2.12 9.73 25.54
CA GLN A 379 -2.17 9.63 24.09
C GLN A 379 -2.91 10.81 23.48
N PHE A 380 -4.08 11.16 24.01
CA PHE A 380 -4.85 12.30 23.53
C PHE A 380 -4.03 13.60 23.62
N ARG A 381 -3.42 13.89 24.77
CA ARG A 381 -2.54 15.05 24.98
C ARG A 381 -1.39 15.11 23.99
N HIS A 382 -0.75 13.97 23.69
CA HIS A 382 0.28 13.89 22.66
C HIS A 382 -0.26 14.28 21.28
N PHE A 383 -1.44 13.80 20.89
CA PHE A 383 -2.03 14.09 19.58
C PHE A 383 -2.53 15.53 19.43
N VAL A 384 -2.96 16.15 20.52
CA VAL A 384 -3.32 17.57 20.56
C VAL A 384 -2.11 18.46 20.90
N GLY A 385 -0.87 17.96 20.80
CA GLY A 385 0.33 18.81 20.94
C GLY A 385 0.57 19.38 22.33
N VAL A 386 -0.06 18.82 23.36
CA VAL A 386 0.13 19.19 24.75
C VAL A 386 1.37 18.45 25.26
N GLU A 387 2.54 19.00 24.96
CA GLU A 387 3.84 18.61 25.51
C GLU A 387 4.34 19.68 26.50
N GLU A 388 5.35 19.36 27.32
CA GLU A 388 5.93 20.31 28.31
C GLU A 388 6.34 21.66 27.69
N ASN A 389 6.71 21.67 26.40
CA ASN A 389 7.16 22.85 25.67
C ASN A 389 6.22 23.33 24.54
N GLY A 390 5.21 22.55 24.13
CA GLY A 390 4.26 22.91 23.07
C GLY A 390 3.25 23.98 23.50
N PRO A 391 2.50 24.62 22.58
CA PRO A 391 1.41 25.51 22.98
C PRO A 391 0.31 24.68 23.65
N SER A 392 0.25 24.72 24.98
CA SER A 392 -0.90 24.18 25.69
C SER A 392 -2.07 25.13 25.48
N ILE A 393 -3.27 24.58 25.28
CA ILE A 393 -4.53 25.35 25.38
C ILE A 393 -4.58 26.08 26.74
N GLY A 394 -3.93 25.53 27.78
CA GLY A 394 -3.72 26.19 29.06
C GLY A 394 -2.99 27.54 28.97
N ARG A 395 -1.96 27.69 28.12
CA ARG A 395 -1.28 28.99 27.92
C ARG A 395 -2.22 30.05 27.33
N LEU A 396 -3.16 29.66 26.48
CA LEU A 396 -4.17 30.60 25.96
C LEU A 396 -5.07 31.09 27.09
N LEU A 397 -5.52 30.16 27.94
CA LEU A 397 -6.33 30.49 29.12
C LEU A 397 -5.58 31.41 30.10
N GLU A 398 -4.30 31.13 30.39
CA GLU A 398 -3.43 31.98 31.23
C GLU A 398 -3.25 33.39 30.67
N GLN A 399 -3.32 33.55 29.33
CA GLN A 399 -3.24 34.83 28.64
C GLN A 399 -4.60 35.55 28.55
N GLY A 400 -5.66 34.98 29.11
CA GLY A 400 -7.02 35.54 29.10
C GLY A 400 -7.80 35.28 27.81
N TYR A 401 -7.37 34.33 26.99
CA TYR A 401 -8.15 33.88 25.85
C TYR A 401 -9.18 32.83 26.28
N THR A 402 -10.44 33.04 25.91
CA THR A 402 -11.53 32.06 26.11
C THR A 402 -12.08 31.58 24.77
N ILE A 403 -12.72 30.42 24.78
CA ILE A 403 -13.34 29.84 23.60
C ILE A 403 -14.51 30.74 23.20
N GLN A 404 -14.43 31.32 22.01
CA GLN A 404 -15.49 32.11 21.39
C GLN A 404 -16.40 31.24 20.53
N ASN A 405 -15.83 30.25 19.83
CA ASN A 405 -16.55 29.42 18.88
C ASN A 405 -15.89 28.04 18.73
N ILE A 406 -16.70 27.04 18.37
CA ILE A 406 -16.25 25.68 18.04
C ILE A 406 -16.97 25.25 16.77
N CYS A 407 -16.21 24.82 15.76
CA CYS A 407 -16.77 24.29 14.51
C CYS A 407 -15.96 23.09 14.00
N PHE A 408 -16.51 22.41 12.99
CA PHE A 408 -15.80 21.38 12.24
C PHE A 408 -15.29 21.95 10.91
N GLU A 409 -14.04 21.67 10.56
CA GLU A 409 -13.41 22.04 9.29
C GLU A 409 -12.96 20.77 8.59
N SER A 410 -13.35 20.60 7.32
CA SER A 410 -12.99 19.37 6.59
C SER A 410 -11.48 19.25 6.38
N GLY A 411 -10.94 18.05 6.55
CA GLY A 411 -9.55 17.73 6.22
C GLY A 411 -9.24 17.82 4.72
N GLY A 412 -10.28 17.76 3.88
CA GLY A 412 -10.19 17.70 2.42
C GLY A 412 -10.10 16.27 1.89
N THR A 413 -10.11 16.13 0.56
CA THR A 413 -10.15 14.84 -0.15
C THR A 413 -9.00 13.88 0.19
N ASP A 414 -7.84 14.42 0.56
CA ASP A 414 -6.62 13.63 0.80
C ASP A 414 -6.49 13.15 2.26
N GLU A 415 -7.45 13.49 3.13
CA GLU A 415 -7.41 13.18 4.57
C GLU A 415 -8.64 12.37 5.00
N ASP A 416 -8.41 11.34 5.82
CA ASP A 416 -9.46 10.44 6.35
C ASP A 416 -10.11 10.95 7.65
N ASP A 417 -9.85 12.20 8.02
CA ASP A 417 -10.20 12.81 9.29
C ASP A 417 -10.45 14.30 9.08
N ASP A 418 -11.19 14.92 10.00
CA ASP A 418 -11.55 16.33 9.97
C ASP A 418 -10.95 17.05 11.18
N TYR A 419 -11.02 18.38 11.20
CA TYR A 419 -10.61 19.16 12.36
C TYR A 419 -11.81 19.56 13.22
N VAL A 420 -11.64 19.46 14.54
CA VAL A 420 -12.35 20.32 15.48
C VAL A 420 -11.54 21.60 15.61
N VAL A 421 -12.19 22.74 15.34
CA VAL A 421 -11.58 24.06 15.34
C VAL A 421 -12.14 24.87 16.50
N PHE A 422 -11.23 25.33 17.36
CA PHE A 422 -11.53 26.28 18.43
C PHE A 422 -11.04 27.65 18.02
N GLU A 423 -11.94 28.63 18.09
CA GLU A 423 -11.59 30.03 17.96
C GLU A 423 -11.60 30.64 19.35
N PHE A 424 -10.52 31.32 19.71
CA PHE A 424 -10.38 32.02 20.97
C PHE A 424 -10.27 33.52 20.76
N ALA A 425 -10.86 34.26 21.69
CA ALA A 425 -10.77 35.70 21.79
C ALA A 425 -10.37 36.10 23.22
N LEU A 426 -9.79 37.29 23.36
CA LEU A 426 -9.54 37.86 24.68
C LEU A 426 -10.86 38.13 25.39
N ASP A 427 -10.99 37.61 26.60
CA ASP A 427 -12.08 37.89 27.50
C ASP A 427 -11.56 38.70 28.68
N ALA A 428 -12.11 39.90 28.84
CA ALA A 428 -11.75 40.80 29.93
C ALA A 428 -11.96 40.13 31.31
N ALA A 429 -12.94 39.23 31.44
CA ALA A 429 -13.22 38.49 32.66
C ALA A 429 -12.22 37.36 32.94
N ALA A 430 -11.49 36.88 31.92
CA ALA A 430 -10.50 35.81 32.05
C ALA A 430 -9.05 36.33 32.06
N SER A 431 -8.85 37.63 31.92
CA SER A 431 -7.52 38.27 31.94
C SER A 431 -7.26 38.99 33.27
N PRO A 432 -5.99 39.11 33.73
CA PRO A 432 -5.67 40.00 34.85
C PRO A 432 -6.14 41.43 34.51
N PHE A 433 -6.90 42.05 35.42
CA PHE A 433 -7.29 43.46 35.28
C PHE A 433 -6.03 44.31 35.08
N ARG A 434 -5.98 45.06 33.98
CA ARG A 434 -4.88 45.96 33.65
C ARG A 434 -5.12 47.37 34.17
#